data_AF-A0A350EVN6-F1
#
_entry.id   AF-A0A350EVN6-F1
#
_cell.length_a   1.000
_cell.length_b   1.000
_cell.length_c   1.000
_cell.angle_alpha   90.00
_cell.angle_beta   90.00
_cell.angle_gamma   90.00
#
_symmetry.space_group_name_H-M   'P 1'
#
loop_
_entity.id
_entity.type
_entity.pdbx_description
1 polymer ?
#
loop_
_entity_poly.entity_id
_entity_poly.type
_entity_poly.pdbx_seq_one_letter_code
_entity_poly.pdbx_strand_id
1 'polypeptide(L)'
;MRNNRVAAKGFTLVELMIVVAVIGLLAAIALPNFIKARTNTQATIMFADMKTAATAFEVYAAENSAYPPSSAPGAVPTGMEPYLGKFKWSHPTTLGGMWSWDHLRFGFIAAVSITGHRGTEVQMLELDQRVDDGSAESGLFRQRPDGHAYLIE
;
A
#
# COMPACT_ATOMS: atom_id res chain seq x y z
N MET A 1 61.42 -22.05 28.79
CA MET A 1 60.15 -22.13 28.02
C MET A 1 59.77 -20.71 27.63
N ARG A 2 59.90 -20.35 26.35
CA ARG A 2 59.76 -18.96 25.88
C ARG A 2 58.32 -18.74 25.43
N ASN A 3 57.54 -18.01 26.23
CA ASN A 3 56.10 -17.83 26.03
C ASN A 3 55.87 -16.79 24.92
N ASN A 4 55.59 -17.24 23.70
CA ASN A 4 55.37 -16.38 22.55
C ASN A 4 53.94 -15.80 22.61
N ARG A 5 53.76 -14.67 23.31
CA ARG A 5 52.49 -13.94 23.31
C ARG A 5 52.38 -13.22 21.96
N VAL A 6 51.52 -13.73 21.08
CA VAL A 6 51.10 -13.01 19.87
C VAL A 6 50.38 -11.74 20.34
N ALA A 7 50.98 -10.58 20.10
CA ALA A 7 50.35 -9.30 20.39
C ALA A 7 49.09 -9.16 19.52
N ALA A 8 47.93 -9.01 20.16
CA ALA A 8 46.69 -8.70 19.44
C ALA A 8 46.85 -7.34 18.75
N LYS A 9 46.82 -7.32 17.41
CA LYS A 9 46.80 -6.07 16.65
C LYS A 9 45.47 -5.37 16.91
N GLY A 10 45.52 -4.14 17.41
CA GLY A 10 44.35 -3.26 17.52
C GLY A 10 43.97 -2.64 16.19
N PHE A 11 42.69 -2.30 16.03
CA PHE A 11 42.18 -1.53 14.88
C PHE A 11 42.74 -0.11 14.89
N THR A 12 43.08 0.43 13.71
CA THR A 12 43.48 1.83 13.56
C THR A 12 42.25 2.72 13.36
N LEU A 13 42.35 3.98 13.77
CA LEU A 13 41.32 4.99 13.49
C LEU A 13 41.11 5.17 11.98
N VAL A 14 42.18 5.08 11.19
CA VAL A 14 42.12 5.21 9.73
C VAL A 14 41.34 4.07 9.09
N GLU A 15 41.52 2.83 9.55
CA GLU A 15 40.73 1.68 9.09
C GLU A 15 39.24 1.88 9.38
N LEU A 16 38.88 2.37 10.58
CA LEU A 16 37.49 2.65 10.91
C LEU A 16 36.92 3.78 10.04
N MET A 17 37.70 4.85 9.81
CA MET A 17 37.29 6.00 9.00
C MET A 17 37.00 5.63 7.55
N ILE A 18 37.84 4.80 6.93
CA ILE A 18 37.63 4.35 5.54
C ILE A 18 36.38 3.47 5.46
N VAL A 19 36.16 2.59 6.45
CA VAL A 19 34.98 1.71 6.47
C VAL A 19 33.69 2.52 6.56
N VAL A 20 33.59 3.49 7.47
CA VAL A 20 32.38 4.32 7.56
C VAL A 20 32.19 5.21 6.33
N ALA A 21 33.28 5.66 5.70
CA ALA A 21 33.20 6.43 4.46
C ALA A 21 32.64 5.58 3.30
N VAL A 22 33.10 4.34 3.13
CA VAL A 22 32.59 3.43 2.10
C VAL A 22 31.14 3.04 2.38
N ILE A 23 30.78 2.72 3.63
CA ILE A 23 29.39 2.43 4.01
C ILE A 23 28.49 3.64 3.75
N GLY A 24 28.94 4.84 4.08
CA GLY A 24 28.20 6.09 3.81
C GLY A 24 27.94 6.31 2.33
N LEU A 25 28.95 6.09 1.48
CA LEU A 25 28.82 6.19 0.03
C LEU A 25 27.80 5.17 -0.52
N LEU A 26 27.91 3.91 -0.10
CA LEU A 26 26.98 2.86 -0.53
C LEU A 26 25.54 3.15 -0.07
N ALA A 27 25.37 3.59 1.17
CA ALA A 27 24.05 3.93 1.73
C ALA A 27 23.40 5.11 0.99
N ALA A 28 24.18 6.12 0.59
CA ALA A 28 23.68 7.29 -0.14
C ALA A 28 23.06 6.91 -1.50
N ILE A 29 23.59 5.88 -2.17
CA ILE A 29 23.06 5.39 -3.46
C ILE A 29 21.94 4.36 -3.23
N ALA A 30 22.10 3.46 -2.27
CA ALA A 30 21.19 2.34 -2.04
C ALA A 30 19.86 2.77 -1.40
N LEU A 31 19.89 3.68 -0.43
CA LEU A 31 18.71 4.09 0.33
C LEU A 31 17.59 4.73 -0.52
N PRO A 32 17.85 5.73 -1.40
CA PRO A 32 16.78 6.32 -2.21
C PRO A 32 16.16 5.29 -3.17
N ASN A 33 16.98 4.41 -3.75
CA ASN A 33 16.50 3.34 -4.62
C ASN A 33 15.62 2.34 -3.86
N PHE A 34 15.99 2.00 -2.62
CA PHE A 34 15.19 1.13 -1.77
C PHE A 34 13.84 1.74 -1.41
N ILE A 35 13.80 3.03 -1.06
CA ILE A 35 12.56 3.76 -0.76
C ILE A 35 11.64 3.75 -1.98
N LYS A 36 12.16 4.08 -3.17
CA LYS A 36 11.40 4.05 -4.42
C LYS A 36 10.85 2.65 -4.73
N ALA A 37 11.69 1.62 -4.64
CA ALA A 37 11.25 0.24 -4.88
C ALA A 37 10.13 -0.18 -3.92
N ARG A 38 10.22 0.23 -2.64
CA ARG A 38 9.18 -0.04 -1.64
C ARG A 38 7.87 0.66 -1.99
N THR A 39 7.90 1.95 -2.33
CA THR A 39 6.71 2.71 -2.75
C THR A 39 6.03 2.06 -3.95
N ASN A 40 6.79 1.70 -4.98
CA ASN A 40 6.25 1.06 -6.19
C ASN A 40 5.65 -0.32 -5.90
N THR A 41 6.27 -1.09 -5.01
CA THR A 41 5.75 -2.40 -4.57
C THR A 41 4.43 -2.23 -3.83
N GLN A 42 4.34 -1.27 -2.92
CA GLN A 42 3.11 -0.99 -2.18
C GLN A 42 1.98 -0.54 -3.10
N ALA A 43 2.24 0.36 -4.06
CA ALA A 43 1.28 0.76 -5.07
C ALA A 43 0.79 -0.43 -5.91
N THR A 44 1.70 -1.32 -6.32
CA THR A 44 1.37 -2.52 -7.09
C THR A 44 0.46 -3.48 -6.32
N ILE A 45 0.78 -3.74 -5.04
CA ILE A 45 -0.05 -4.61 -4.20
C ILE A 45 -1.42 -3.96 -3.97
N MET A 46 -1.45 -2.67 -3.67
CA MET A 46 -2.70 -1.97 -3.37
C MET A 46 -3.66 -1.97 -4.57
N PHE A 47 -3.13 -1.74 -5.78
CA PHE A 47 -3.91 -1.82 -7.00
C PHE A 47 -4.46 -3.23 -7.25
N ALA A 48 -3.64 -4.27 -7.05
CA ALA A 48 -4.07 -5.66 -7.20
C ALA A 48 -5.18 -6.01 -6.19
N ASP A 49 -5.04 -5.55 -4.94
CA ASP A 49 -6.03 -5.74 -3.89
C ASP A 49 -7.35 -5.01 -4.21
N MET A 50 -7.28 -3.75 -4.68
CA MET A 50 -8.43 -2.96 -5.12
C MET A 50 -9.19 -3.66 -6.24
N LYS A 51 -8.49 -4.15 -7.27
CA LYS A 51 -9.11 -4.88 -8.37
C LYS A 51 -9.76 -6.18 -7.90
N THR A 52 -9.07 -6.92 -7.03
CA THR A 52 -9.61 -8.17 -6.48
C THR A 52 -10.90 -7.92 -5.70
N ALA A 53 -10.91 -6.87 -4.87
CA ALA A 53 -12.11 -6.44 -4.16
C ALA A 53 -13.20 -5.99 -5.13
N ALA A 54 -12.89 -5.13 -6.10
CA ALA A 54 -13.84 -4.60 -7.06
C ALA A 54 -14.54 -5.72 -7.84
N THR A 55 -13.78 -6.68 -8.37
CA THR A 55 -14.34 -7.86 -9.05
C THR A 55 -15.29 -8.65 -8.14
N ALA A 56 -15.01 -8.78 -6.84
CA ALA A 56 -15.93 -9.46 -5.93
C ALA A 56 -17.28 -8.71 -5.81
N PHE A 57 -17.26 -7.37 -5.78
CA PHE A 57 -18.49 -6.56 -5.75
C PHE A 57 -19.24 -6.59 -7.07
N GLU A 58 -18.54 -6.61 -8.21
CA GLU A 58 -19.15 -6.76 -9.53
C GLU A 58 -19.85 -8.12 -9.67
N VAL A 59 -19.22 -9.21 -9.20
CA VAL A 59 -19.84 -10.54 -9.20
C VAL A 59 -21.08 -10.57 -8.31
N TYR A 60 -21.02 -9.99 -7.11
CA TYR A 60 -22.20 -9.84 -6.26
C TYR A 60 -23.33 -9.10 -7.00
N ALA A 61 -23.01 -7.97 -7.64
CA ALA A 61 -24.00 -7.16 -8.33
C ALA A 61 -24.60 -7.88 -9.55
N ALA A 62 -23.80 -8.66 -10.27
CA ALA A 62 -24.27 -9.48 -11.38
C ALA A 62 -25.27 -10.55 -10.93
N GLU A 63 -25.05 -11.18 -9.77
CA GLU A 63 -25.94 -12.22 -9.24
C GLU A 63 -27.19 -11.65 -8.54
N ASN A 64 -27.07 -10.51 -7.87
CA ASN A 64 -28.13 -9.93 -7.04
C ASN A 64 -28.84 -8.74 -7.71
N SER A 65 -28.45 -8.37 -8.93
CA SER A 65 -28.96 -7.22 -9.69
C SER A 65 -28.82 -5.85 -8.99
N ALA A 66 -28.04 -5.79 -7.91
CA ALA A 66 -27.75 -4.59 -7.16
C ALA A 66 -26.47 -4.78 -6.35
N TYR A 67 -25.74 -3.69 -6.11
CA TYR A 67 -24.61 -3.68 -5.19
C TYR A 67 -25.06 -3.80 -3.73
N PRO A 68 -24.21 -4.32 -2.82
CA PRO A 68 -24.55 -4.41 -1.41
C PRO A 68 -24.59 -3.00 -0.79
N PRO A 69 -25.36 -2.80 0.31
CA PRO A 69 -25.37 -1.53 1.00
C PRO A 69 -23.99 -1.21 1.60
N SER A 70 -23.70 0.09 1.73
CA SER A 70 -22.46 0.55 2.37
C SER A 70 -22.35 0.05 3.81
N SER A 71 -21.15 -0.33 4.23
CA SER A 71 -20.83 -0.76 5.60
C SER A 71 -19.90 0.25 6.29
N ALA A 72 -19.63 0.03 7.59
CA ALA A 72 -18.58 0.76 8.28
C ALA A 72 -17.19 0.32 7.77
N PRO A 73 -16.16 1.19 7.82
CA PRO A 73 -14.81 0.79 7.44
C PRO A 73 -14.32 -0.45 8.20
N GLY A 74 -13.74 -1.40 7.48
CA GLY A 74 -13.26 -2.68 7.99
C GLY A 74 -14.36 -3.74 8.21
N ALA A 75 -15.64 -3.35 8.16
CA ALA A 75 -16.75 -4.28 8.21
C ALA A 75 -17.05 -4.81 6.82
N VAL A 76 -17.14 -6.14 6.68
CA VAL A 76 -17.60 -6.78 5.45
C VAL A 76 -19.06 -6.37 5.20
N PRO A 77 -19.42 -5.87 4.01
CA PRO A 77 -20.81 -5.61 3.68
C PRO A 77 -21.65 -6.88 3.74
N THR A 78 -22.88 -6.78 4.23
CA THR A 78 -23.76 -7.95 4.41
C THR A 78 -23.91 -8.74 3.11
N GLY A 79 -23.59 -10.04 3.14
CA GLY A 79 -23.74 -10.93 2.00
C GLY A 79 -22.50 -11.01 1.09
N MET A 80 -21.44 -10.26 1.37
CA MET A 80 -20.19 -10.29 0.60
C MET A 80 -19.22 -11.41 1.01
N GLU A 81 -19.45 -12.06 2.15
CA GLU A 81 -18.60 -13.12 2.69
C GLU A 81 -18.25 -14.22 1.67
N PRO A 82 -19.19 -14.77 0.87
CA PRO A 82 -18.87 -15.80 -0.12
C PRO A 82 -18.08 -15.27 -1.33
N TYR A 83 -18.22 -13.98 -1.66
CA TYR A 83 -17.59 -13.36 -2.84
C TYR A 83 -16.15 -12.91 -2.59
N LEU A 84 -15.84 -12.49 -1.37
CA LEU A 84 -14.50 -12.03 -1.00
C LEU A 84 -13.49 -13.18 -0.90
N GLY A 85 -13.95 -14.42 -0.70
CA GLY A 85 -13.10 -15.61 -0.69
C GLY A 85 -11.93 -15.50 0.31
N LYS A 86 -10.69 -15.44 -0.20
CA LYS A 86 -9.47 -15.29 0.62
C LYS A 86 -9.06 -13.84 0.87
N PHE A 87 -9.77 -12.88 0.28
CA PHE A 87 -9.48 -11.46 0.45
C PHE A 87 -9.73 -11.04 1.90
N LYS A 88 -8.72 -10.44 2.53
CA LYS A 88 -8.75 -10.09 3.95
C LYS A 88 -9.34 -8.70 4.17
N TRP A 89 -10.64 -8.54 3.91
CA TRP A 89 -11.34 -7.25 3.99
C TRP A 89 -11.18 -6.54 5.34
N SER A 90 -11.29 -7.27 6.45
CA SER A 90 -11.19 -6.70 7.80
C SER A 90 -9.75 -6.48 8.28
N HIS A 91 -8.73 -6.73 7.45
CA HIS A 91 -7.34 -6.45 7.80
C HIS A 91 -6.90 -5.07 7.28
N PRO A 92 -5.95 -4.42 7.96
CA PRO A 92 -5.39 -3.17 7.48
C PRO A 92 -4.74 -3.33 6.10
N THR A 93 -4.81 -2.28 5.29
CA THR A 93 -4.20 -2.27 3.96
C THR A 93 -2.68 -2.17 4.03
N THR A 94 -2.00 -2.37 2.90
CA THR A 94 -0.53 -2.22 2.80
C THR A 94 -0.04 -0.79 3.07
N LEU A 95 -0.92 0.21 2.93
CA LEU A 95 -0.69 1.62 3.24
C LEU A 95 -1.24 2.00 4.64
N GLY A 96 -1.71 1.01 5.41
CA GLY A 96 -2.46 1.22 6.63
C GLY A 96 -3.93 1.61 6.37
N GLY A 97 -4.69 1.86 7.43
CA GLY A 97 -6.13 2.14 7.30
C GLY A 97 -6.93 0.88 6.97
N MET A 98 -8.22 1.06 6.73
CA MET A 98 -9.19 -0.02 6.52
C MET A 98 -9.85 0.07 5.16
N TRP A 99 -10.22 -1.09 4.59
CA TRP A 99 -11.10 -1.16 3.43
C TRP A 99 -12.52 -0.69 3.77
N SER A 100 -13.16 0.00 2.84
CA SER A 100 -14.52 0.49 2.95
C SER A 100 -15.23 0.28 1.63
N TRP A 101 -16.52 -0.05 1.71
CA TRP A 101 -17.39 -0.14 0.55
C TRP A 101 -18.30 1.08 0.55
N ASP A 102 -18.25 1.85 -0.54
CA ASP A 102 -19.05 3.06 -0.71
C ASP A 102 -20.03 2.87 -1.87
N HIS A 103 -21.27 2.58 -1.54
CA HIS A 103 -22.39 2.52 -2.47
C HIS A 103 -23.32 3.72 -2.27
N LEU A 104 -23.53 4.51 -3.32
CA LEU A 104 -24.32 5.75 -3.33
C LEU A 104 -23.87 6.74 -2.24
N ARG A 105 -22.56 6.84 -2.03
CA ARG A 105 -21.91 7.65 -0.98
C ARG A 105 -20.84 8.53 -1.61
N PHE A 106 -20.65 9.73 -1.05
CA PHE A 106 -19.64 10.69 -1.52
C PHE A 106 -19.74 11.05 -3.02
N GLY A 107 -20.91 10.88 -3.64
CA GLY A 107 -21.13 11.10 -5.06
C GLY A 107 -20.75 9.92 -5.97
N PHE A 108 -20.36 8.77 -5.39
CA PHE A 108 -20.02 7.56 -6.14
C PHE A 108 -21.18 6.58 -6.16
N ILE A 109 -21.38 5.90 -7.30
CA ILE A 109 -22.37 4.83 -7.44
C ILE A 109 -21.87 3.57 -6.73
N ALA A 110 -20.64 3.19 -6.99
CA ALA A 110 -19.96 2.05 -6.38
C ALA A 110 -18.46 2.35 -6.31
N ALA A 111 -17.85 2.16 -5.14
CA ALA A 111 -16.41 2.32 -4.99
C ALA A 111 -15.84 1.45 -3.87
N VAL A 112 -14.66 0.89 -4.13
CA VAL A 112 -13.80 0.29 -3.11
C VAL A 112 -12.86 1.37 -2.59
N SER A 113 -13.00 1.70 -1.30
CA SER A 113 -12.26 2.80 -0.70
C SER A 113 -11.31 2.33 0.39
N ILE A 114 -10.32 3.16 0.68
CA ILE A 114 -9.42 3.02 1.81
C ILE A 114 -9.62 4.22 2.71
N THR A 115 -9.87 3.99 3.99
CA THR A 115 -10.07 5.07 4.97
C THR A 115 -9.00 5.04 6.04
N GLY A 116 -8.50 6.20 6.45
CA GLY A 116 -7.52 6.34 7.54
C GLY A 116 -6.16 5.70 7.25
N HIS A 117 -5.78 5.58 5.98
CA HIS A 117 -4.43 5.13 5.62
C HIS A 117 -3.37 6.15 6.04
N ARG A 118 -2.13 5.69 6.15
CA ARG A 118 -0.96 6.53 6.48
C ARG A 118 -0.02 6.71 5.30
N GLY A 119 -0.44 6.29 4.10
CA GLY A 119 0.32 6.50 2.89
C GLY A 119 0.55 8.00 2.64
N THR A 120 1.76 8.34 2.19
CA THR A 120 2.15 9.69 1.81
C THR A 120 1.51 10.10 0.50
N GLU A 121 1.48 11.40 0.21
CA GLU A 121 1.01 11.94 -1.07
C GLU A 121 1.73 11.28 -2.26
N VAL A 122 3.06 11.10 -2.16
CA VAL A 122 3.86 10.42 -3.20
C VAL A 122 3.39 8.97 -3.42
N GLN A 123 3.01 8.25 -2.35
CA GLN A 123 2.49 6.90 -2.48
C GLN A 123 1.10 6.87 -3.12
N MET A 124 0.25 7.86 -2.84
CA MET A 124 -1.07 7.98 -3.47
C MET A 124 -0.93 8.31 -4.96
N LEU A 125 -0.05 9.24 -5.32
CA LEU A 125 0.21 9.59 -6.72
C LEU A 125 0.80 8.42 -7.52
N GLU A 126 1.69 7.62 -6.93
CA GLU A 126 2.23 6.41 -7.61
C GLU A 126 1.14 5.34 -7.78
N LEU A 127 0.23 5.19 -6.81
CA LEU A 127 -0.92 4.30 -6.92
C LEU A 127 -1.88 4.77 -8.01
N ASP A 128 -2.15 6.06 -8.05
CA ASP A 128 -3.00 6.71 -9.03
C ASP A 128 -2.44 6.61 -10.46
N GLN A 129 -1.15 6.90 -10.65
CA GLN A 129 -0.45 6.66 -11.93
C GLN A 129 -0.51 5.18 -12.38
N ARG A 130 -0.67 4.25 -11.44
CA ARG A 130 -0.84 2.83 -11.75
C ARG A 130 -2.27 2.48 -12.12
N VAL A 131 -3.24 3.15 -11.52
CA VAL A 131 -4.66 2.96 -11.78
C VAL A 131 -5.03 3.55 -13.14
N ASP A 132 -4.63 4.79 -13.41
CA ASP A 132 -4.98 5.54 -14.62
C ASP A 132 -3.93 6.59 -15.04
N ASP A 133 -4.12 7.87 -14.74
CA ASP A 133 -3.41 9.02 -15.31
C ASP A 133 -2.56 9.82 -14.30
N GLY A 134 -2.63 9.46 -13.02
CA GLY A 134 -1.84 10.11 -11.97
C GLY A 134 -2.40 11.46 -11.49
N SER A 135 -3.69 11.73 -11.75
CA SER A 135 -4.45 12.80 -11.12
C SER A 135 -5.55 12.28 -10.18
N ALA A 136 -5.36 12.45 -8.86
CA ALA A 136 -6.34 12.07 -7.83
C ALA A 136 -7.65 12.90 -7.86
N GLU A 137 -7.73 13.88 -8.76
CA GLU A 137 -8.92 14.72 -9.00
C GLU A 137 -9.81 14.18 -10.12
N SER A 138 -9.33 13.23 -10.92
CA SER A 138 -10.02 12.66 -12.09
C SER A 138 -9.89 11.14 -12.13
N GLY A 139 -10.56 10.48 -13.09
CA GLY A 139 -10.37 9.05 -13.29
C GLY A 139 -11.04 8.14 -12.26
N LEU A 140 -10.52 6.92 -12.16
CA LEU A 140 -11.02 5.81 -11.36
C LEU A 140 -10.52 5.87 -9.92
N PHE A 141 -9.47 6.63 -9.61
CA PHE A 141 -8.98 6.80 -8.24
C PHE A 141 -9.17 8.24 -7.77
N ARG A 142 -9.98 8.45 -6.73
CA ARG A 142 -10.39 9.79 -6.29
C ARG A 142 -10.21 10.00 -4.81
N GLN A 143 -9.89 11.24 -4.44
CA GLN A 143 -9.82 11.64 -3.05
C GLN A 143 -11.21 11.68 -2.38
N ARG A 144 -11.27 11.22 -1.14
CA ARG A 144 -12.43 11.26 -0.24
C ARG A 144 -12.02 12.01 1.05
N PRO A 145 -12.93 12.67 1.79
CA PRO A 145 -12.57 13.45 2.99
C PRO A 145 -11.72 12.71 4.05
N ASP A 146 -11.86 11.39 4.15
CA ASP A 146 -11.16 10.52 5.10
C ASP A 146 -10.32 9.41 4.42
N GLY A 147 -10.03 9.55 3.13
CA GLY A 147 -9.22 8.57 2.41
C GLY A 147 -9.24 8.70 0.88
N HIS A 148 -9.18 7.57 0.18
CA HIS A 148 -9.25 7.51 -1.29
C HIS A 148 -10.16 6.38 -1.74
N ALA A 149 -10.82 6.56 -2.88
CA ALA A 149 -11.81 5.67 -3.45
C ALA A 149 -11.38 5.20 -4.85
N TYR A 150 -11.49 3.90 -5.10
CA TYR A 150 -11.39 3.29 -6.42
C TYR A 150 -12.80 3.02 -6.96
N LEU A 151 -13.21 3.79 -7.96
CA LEU A 151 -14.54 3.74 -8.55
C LEU A 151 -14.72 2.47 -9.36
N ILE A 152 -15.91 1.87 -9.23
CA ILE A 152 -16.41 0.80 -10.08
C ILE A 152 -17.52 1.43 -10.94
N GLU A 153 -17.32 1.48 -12.25
CA GLU A 153 -18.31 1.97 -13.21
C GLU A 153 -19.14 0.83 -13.81
#